data_AF-A0A1L3A3H8-F1
#
_entry.id   AF-A0A1L3A3H8-F1
#
_cell.length_a   1.000
_cell.length_b   1.000
_cell.length_c   1.000
_cell.angle_alpha   90.00
_cell.angle_beta   90.00
_cell.angle_gamma   90.00
#
_symmetry.space_group_name_H-M   'P 1'
#
loop_
_entity.id
_entity.type
_entity.pdbx_description
1 polymer ?
#
loop_
_entity_poly.entity_id
_entity_poly.type
_entity_poly.pdbx_seq_one_letter_code
_entity_poly.pdbx_strand_id
1 'polypeptide(L)'
;MDAPLYPTSSQRTNSTFVKLGAVALTIGFTVGYASPTISSWGATSITHQPQSQTITRIAYPYAQSLRLPSQTFSVESSGAMEEIPAIENAEESTAKPFVGVLSVGALVGAGLAAFHKWQKKSQRQETFDLEGATQSIWSMAATGPNLGAGKTVHVATRKSPPAMWQAEFIQSELGRLWPGINVELQPMSTKGDKILDSPLAKVGGKGLFVKELETALLEKRSDIAVHSTKDVPMELPDGLVLGIICKRHDPCDAIVFPKGSTLASLDDLPKGARVGTSSLRRQCQLLLKRPDLQFLELRGNVNTRLAKLDSGDYDAIILAAAGLKRLGFSDRVLPGETNIIDPNVMLPAAGQGALSIELRNDDPDMMALLEPLHHIPDAVTVVCERAMNRRLNGGCQVPISGFAVLKDGNLRMEARVGSVSGKGPLIIKSKTIPFALDKPWPELQKGAEKLGVEVADMLLADGAQAYLDEAYAKSDVGVGRAASGK
;
A
#
# COMPACT_ATOMS: atom_id res chain seq x y z
N MET A 1 73.40 40.75 -1.45
CA MET A 1 71.99 41.19 -1.44
C MET A 1 71.12 39.94 -1.39
N ASP A 2 71.20 39.12 -0.35
CA ASP A 2 70.99 39.34 1.10
C ASP A 2 69.53 39.10 1.53
N ALA A 3 69.42 38.16 2.47
CA ALA A 3 68.26 37.74 3.24
C ALA A 3 67.72 38.88 4.15
N PRO A 4 66.65 38.73 4.98
CA PRO A 4 66.44 37.67 6.01
C PRO A 4 64.96 37.18 6.15
N LEU A 5 64.51 36.30 7.07
CA LEU A 5 65.06 35.18 7.86
C LEU A 5 63.88 34.31 8.37
N TYR A 6 64.10 33.00 8.58
CA TYR A 6 63.27 32.13 9.45
C TYR A 6 63.82 32.09 10.88
N PRO A 7 62.99 31.78 11.88
CA PRO A 7 63.11 30.54 12.67
C PRO A 7 61.73 29.97 13.12
N THR A 8 61.49 28.84 13.83
CA THR A 8 62.11 27.49 14.07
C THR A 8 61.06 26.64 14.83
N SER A 9 61.00 25.29 14.84
CA SER A 9 61.39 24.23 13.89
C SER A 9 61.06 22.83 14.49
N SER A 10 60.74 21.83 13.65
CA SER A 10 60.84 20.37 13.94
C SER A 10 59.77 19.72 14.88
N GLN A 11 59.44 18.41 14.86
CA GLN A 11 60.07 17.23 14.24
C GLN A 11 59.07 16.26 13.55
N ARG A 12 59.67 15.42 12.68
CA ARG A 12 59.30 14.04 12.24
C ARG A 12 58.72 13.18 13.39
N THR A 13 57.94 12.10 13.17
CA THR A 13 58.27 10.91 12.35
C THR A 13 57.05 10.10 11.87
N ASN A 14 57.26 9.28 10.83
CA ASN A 14 56.36 8.17 10.47
C ASN A 14 56.40 7.05 11.52
N SER A 15 55.26 6.36 11.76
CA SER A 15 55.26 5.05 12.41
C SER A 15 54.03 4.21 12.01
N THR A 16 54.28 3.08 11.35
CA THR A 16 53.32 1.97 11.14
C THR A 16 53.25 1.08 12.38
N PHE A 17 52.07 0.94 13.00
CA PHE A 17 51.73 -0.19 13.89
C PHE A 17 50.30 -0.67 13.54
N VAL A 18 50.14 -1.87 12.95
CA VAL A 18 50.10 -3.22 13.57
C VAL A 18 48.72 -3.55 14.13
N LYS A 19 48.09 -4.58 13.56
CA LYS A 19 46.95 -5.28 14.14
C LYS A 19 47.41 -6.09 15.35
N LEU A 20 46.78 -5.91 16.50
CA LEU A 20 46.86 -6.87 17.61
C LEU A 20 45.44 -7.35 17.94
N GLY A 21 45.23 -8.67 17.89
CA GLY A 21 44.04 -9.29 18.47
C GLY A 21 44.25 -9.53 19.96
N ALA A 22 43.21 -9.32 20.76
CA ALA A 22 43.20 -9.66 22.18
C ALA A 22 42.15 -10.73 22.45
N VAL A 23 42.61 -11.94 22.80
CA VAL A 23 41.79 -12.96 23.45
C VAL A 23 41.77 -12.62 24.94
N ALA A 24 40.57 -12.49 25.52
CA ALA A 24 40.40 -12.35 26.96
C ALA A 24 39.56 -13.51 27.49
N LEU A 25 40.20 -14.36 28.29
CA LEU A 25 39.59 -15.43 29.08
C LEU A 25 39.50 -14.93 30.52
N THR A 26 38.31 -14.91 31.11
CA THR A 26 38.11 -14.64 32.54
C THR A 26 37.08 -15.60 33.14
N ILE A 27 37.31 -15.98 34.40
CA ILE A 27 36.66 -17.09 35.11
C ILE A 27 35.99 -16.54 36.37
N GLY A 28 34.80 -17.07 36.71
CA GLY A 28 34.09 -16.81 37.99
C GLY A 28 33.20 -15.56 37.97
N PHE A 29 32.12 -15.47 38.77
CA PHE A 29 31.67 -16.34 39.87
C PHE A 29 30.13 -16.53 39.85
N THR A 30 29.66 -17.65 40.39
CA THR A 30 28.24 -17.90 40.68
C THR A 30 27.80 -17.32 42.02
N VAL A 31 26.60 -16.74 42.06
CA VAL A 31 25.75 -16.68 43.26
C VAL A 31 24.35 -17.12 42.85
N GLY A 32 23.72 -18.02 43.59
CA GLY A 32 22.37 -18.48 43.31
C GLY A 32 21.64 -18.97 44.57
N TYR A 33 20.33 -18.76 44.57
CA TYR A 33 19.29 -19.38 45.42
C TYR A 33 18.04 -19.44 44.52
N ALA A 34 17.56 -20.63 44.12
CA ALA A 34 16.49 -21.42 44.77
C ALA A 34 15.14 -20.67 44.84
N SER A 35 13.96 -21.20 44.51
CA SER A 35 13.45 -22.55 44.10
C SER A 35 11.93 -22.38 43.79
N PRO A 36 11.09 -23.41 43.47
CA PRO A 36 11.33 -24.74 42.87
C PRO A 36 10.36 -25.10 41.70
N THR A 37 10.51 -26.32 41.18
CA THR A 37 9.58 -27.11 40.31
C THR A 37 8.31 -27.55 41.06
N ILE A 38 7.25 -28.21 40.52
CA ILE A 38 7.03 -29.16 39.40
C ILE A 38 5.50 -29.19 39.08
N SER A 39 5.01 -29.51 37.89
CA SER A 39 4.44 -30.86 37.58
C SER A 39 3.80 -30.93 36.19
N SER A 40 3.71 -32.15 35.65
CA SER A 40 3.26 -32.48 34.30
C SER A 40 2.05 -33.42 34.29
N TRP A 41 0.99 -33.06 33.57
CA TRP A 41 -0.08 -33.95 33.08
C TRP A 41 -0.47 -33.41 31.69
N GLY A 42 -0.85 -34.20 30.69
CA GLY A 42 -1.25 -35.61 30.66
C GLY A 42 -2.41 -35.72 29.67
N ALA A 43 -2.19 -36.27 28.48
CA ALA A 43 -3.19 -36.28 27.42
C ALA A 43 -4.22 -37.41 27.64
N THR A 44 -5.51 -37.05 27.73
CA THR A 44 -6.62 -38.02 27.74
C THR A 44 -7.74 -37.52 26.83
N SER A 45 -8.10 -38.31 25.82
CA SER A 45 -9.28 -38.07 24.99
C SER A 45 -10.55 -38.39 25.77
N ILE A 46 -11.53 -37.49 25.77
CA ILE A 46 -12.90 -37.78 26.24
C ILE A 46 -13.90 -37.38 25.16
N THR A 47 -14.54 -38.39 24.57
CA THR A 47 -15.73 -38.24 23.72
C THR A 47 -16.91 -37.74 24.55
N HIS A 48 -17.55 -36.65 24.12
CA HIS A 48 -18.88 -36.26 24.60
C HIS A 48 -19.91 -36.41 23.47
N GLN A 49 -20.96 -37.20 23.75
CA GLN A 49 -22.13 -37.32 22.88
C GLN A 49 -23.05 -36.08 23.01
N PRO A 50 -23.86 -35.79 21.97
CA PRO A 50 -24.75 -34.62 21.98
C PRO A 50 -25.91 -34.83 22.95
N GLN A 51 -26.11 -33.88 23.88
CA GLN A 51 -27.35 -33.79 24.64
C GLN A 51 -28.42 -33.07 23.82
N SER A 52 -29.54 -33.77 23.61
CA SER A 52 -30.75 -33.21 23.01
C SER A 52 -31.35 -32.12 23.91
N GLN A 53 -31.61 -30.94 23.35
CA GLN A 53 -32.55 -29.99 23.94
C GLN A 53 -33.76 -29.83 23.04
N THR A 54 -34.89 -30.37 23.52
CA THR A 54 -36.21 -30.22 22.91
C THR A 54 -36.66 -28.76 23.00
N ILE A 55 -36.80 -28.09 21.85
CA ILE A 55 -37.56 -26.83 21.76
C ILE A 55 -38.89 -27.10 21.08
N THR A 56 -39.96 -26.86 21.84
CA THR A 56 -41.35 -27.13 21.48
C THR A 56 -41.80 -26.31 20.27
N ARG A 57 -42.34 -26.98 19.25
CA ARG A 57 -43.05 -26.31 18.15
C ARG A 57 -44.38 -25.75 18.66
N ILE A 58 -44.62 -24.47 18.44
CA ILE A 58 -45.97 -23.90 18.42
C ILE A 58 -46.45 -23.94 16.96
N ALA A 59 -47.65 -24.47 16.73
CA ALA A 59 -48.25 -24.60 15.40
C ALA A 59 -49.69 -24.07 15.41
N TYR A 60 -50.07 -23.33 14.36
CA TYR A 60 -51.44 -22.98 13.99
C TYR A 60 -51.51 -22.82 12.45
N PRO A 61 -52.69 -22.93 11.80
CA PRO A 61 -52.82 -23.89 10.70
C PRO A 61 -53.44 -23.32 9.39
N TYR A 62 -53.77 -24.25 8.47
CA TYR A 62 -54.56 -24.08 7.23
C TYR A 62 -53.76 -23.61 5.99
N ALA A 63 -53.34 -24.51 5.09
CA ALA A 63 -54.06 -25.01 3.88
C ALA A 63 -53.81 -24.10 2.63
N GLN A 64 -53.78 -24.56 1.37
CA GLN A 64 -54.28 -25.79 0.75
C GLN A 64 -53.26 -26.46 -0.20
N SER A 65 -53.56 -27.69 -0.61
CA SER A 65 -52.84 -28.47 -1.62
C SER A 65 -53.16 -28.06 -3.07
N LEU A 66 -52.17 -28.13 -3.96
CA LEU A 66 -52.36 -28.47 -5.38
C LEU A 66 -51.13 -29.24 -5.89
N ARG A 67 -51.36 -30.29 -6.69
CA ARG A 67 -50.31 -31.16 -7.27
C ARG A 67 -50.40 -31.14 -8.80
N LEU A 68 -49.21 -31.15 -9.44
CA LEU A 68 -48.93 -31.71 -10.78
C LEU A 68 -49.54 -30.95 -11.99
N PRO A 69 -49.00 -31.11 -13.22
CA PRO A 69 -48.10 -32.19 -13.67
C PRO A 69 -46.70 -31.78 -14.15
N SER A 70 -45.84 -32.81 -14.18
CA SER A 70 -44.54 -32.86 -14.83
C SER A 70 -44.62 -32.79 -16.35
N GLN A 71 -43.66 -32.14 -17.01
CA GLN A 71 -43.32 -32.40 -18.41
C GLN A 71 -41.90 -32.94 -18.52
N THR A 72 -41.79 -34.15 -19.07
CA THR A 72 -40.54 -34.79 -19.49
C THR A 72 -40.16 -34.30 -20.88
N PHE A 73 -38.91 -33.88 -21.06
CA PHE A 73 -38.33 -33.68 -22.39
C PHE A 73 -37.56 -34.93 -22.82
N SER A 74 -37.89 -35.44 -24.01
CA SER A 74 -37.15 -36.48 -24.71
C SER A 74 -36.14 -35.83 -25.67
N VAL A 75 -34.94 -36.40 -25.78
CA VAL A 75 -33.96 -36.02 -26.81
C VAL A 75 -33.70 -37.25 -27.67
N GLU A 76 -34.00 -37.14 -28.96
CA GLU A 76 -33.73 -38.18 -29.96
C GLU A 76 -32.29 -38.11 -30.45
N SER A 77 -31.77 -39.25 -30.93
CA SER A 77 -30.42 -39.38 -31.49
C SER A 77 -30.44 -39.95 -32.90
N SER A 78 -29.60 -39.40 -33.77
CA SER A 78 -29.07 -39.98 -35.02
C SER A 78 -27.85 -39.13 -35.40
N GLY A 79 -26.64 -39.68 -35.57
CA GLY A 79 -26.13 -40.33 -36.80
C GLY A 79 -25.20 -39.34 -37.53
N ALA A 80 -24.01 -39.68 -38.05
CA ALA A 80 -23.31 -40.97 -38.14
C ALA A 80 -21.77 -40.78 -38.34
N MET A 81 -21.02 -41.88 -38.14
CA MET A 81 -19.70 -42.28 -38.68
C MET A 81 -18.56 -41.25 -38.95
N GLU A 82 -17.37 -41.55 -38.41
CA GLU A 82 -16.24 -42.10 -39.21
C GLU A 82 -15.20 -42.83 -38.32
N GLU A 83 -14.50 -43.83 -38.87
CA GLU A 83 -13.53 -44.70 -38.18
C GLU A 83 -12.08 -44.57 -38.74
N ILE A 84 -11.14 -45.29 -38.09
CA ILE A 84 -9.89 -45.93 -38.60
C ILE A 84 -8.56 -45.14 -38.38
N PRO A 85 -7.43 -45.76 -37.95
CA PRO A 85 -7.19 -47.00 -37.17
C PRO A 85 -6.23 -46.81 -35.96
N ALA A 86 -5.93 -47.93 -35.26
CA ALA A 86 -4.76 -48.08 -34.38
C ALA A 86 -3.49 -48.52 -35.16
N ILE A 87 -2.31 -48.43 -34.51
CA ILE A 87 -1.06 -49.08 -34.95
C ILE A 87 -0.42 -49.80 -33.76
N GLU A 88 0.07 -51.02 -33.99
CA GLU A 88 0.74 -51.90 -33.02
C GLU A 88 2.29 -51.86 -33.10
N ASN A 89 2.92 -52.11 -31.94
CA ASN A 89 4.11 -52.93 -31.67
C ASN A 89 5.37 -52.93 -32.59
N ALA A 90 6.51 -52.57 -31.97
CA ALA A 90 7.84 -53.22 -32.09
C ALA A 90 8.78 -52.60 -31.02
N GLU A 91 9.76 -53.24 -30.38
CA GLU A 91 10.12 -54.67 -30.21
C GLU A 91 11.01 -54.78 -28.94
N GLU A 92 11.12 -55.97 -28.32
CA GLU A 92 11.99 -56.22 -27.15
C GLU A 92 13.47 -56.45 -27.52
N SER A 93 14.39 -56.11 -26.61
CA SER A 93 15.79 -56.57 -26.65
C SER A 93 16.32 -56.91 -25.26
N THR A 94 16.64 -58.20 -25.02
CA THR A 94 17.33 -58.69 -23.81
C THR A 94 18.82 -58.32 -23.83
N ALA A 95 19.68 -58.49 -22.81
CA ALA A 95 19.64 -59.12 -21.46
C ALA A 95 20.81 -58.51 -20.62
N LYS A 96 21.15 -58.82 -19.35
CA LYS A 96 20.72 -59.74 -18.26
C LYS A 96 21.25 -59.13 -16.91
N PRO A 97 20.97 -59.66 -15.70
CA PRO A 97 21.22 -58.94 -14.45
C PRO A 97 22.65 -59.05 -13.91
N PHE A 98 23.11 -58.04 -13.16
CA PHE A 98 24.25 -58.14 -12.24
C PHE A 98 23.87 -57.53 -10.89
N VAL A 99 24.11 -58.28 -9.80
CA VAL A 99 23.77 -57.85 -8.43
C VAL A 99 24.96 -57.11 -7.82
N GLY A 100 24.75 -55.85 -7.45
CA GLY A 100 25.71 -55.03 -6.71
C GLY A 100 25.04 -54.33 -5.54
N VAL A 101 25.07 -54.96 -4.36
CA VAL A 101 24.51 -54.37 -3.13
C VAL A 101 25.50 -53.36 -2.54
N LEU A 102 25.19 -52.06 -2.66
CA LEU A 102 25.85 -51.00 -1.89
C LEU A 102 24.83 -49.96 -1.38
N SER A 103 24.36 -50.21 -0.15
CA SER A 103 23.89 -49.24 0.85
C SER A 103 23.40 -47.85 0.37
N VAL A 104 22.09 -47.72 0.15
CA VAL A 104 21.40 -46.42 0.15
C VAL A 104 21.28 -45.90 1.60
N GLY A 105 22.40 -45.40 2.14
CA GLY A 105 22.50 -45.00 3.55
C GLY A 105 23.06 -43.60 3.82
N ALA A 106 23.74 -42.96 2.86
CA ALA A 106 24.54 -41.76 3.13
C ALA A 106 24.15 -40.49 2.34
N LEU A 107 23.28 -40.57 1.32
CA LEU A 107 22.96 -39.43 0.43
C LEU A 107 21.63 -38.71 0.74
N VAL A 108 20.75 -39.28 1.56
CA VAL A 108 19.47 -38.63 1.94
C VAL A 108 19.62 -37.69 3.13
N GLY A 109 20.54 -37.99 4.07
CA GLY A 109 20.74 -37.20 5.29
C GLY A 109 21.35 -35.80 5.06
N ALA A 110 22.32 -35.68 4.15
CA ALA A 110 22.99 -34.41 3.86
C ALA A 110 22.05 -33.40 3.16
N GLY A 111 21.23 -33.87 2.21
CA GLY A 111 20.25 -33.03 1.50
C GLY A 111 19.17 -32.49 2.43
N LEU A 112 18.58 -33.33 3.29
CA LEU A 112 17.54 -32.92 4.23
C LEU A 112 18.07 -31.92 5.29
N ALA A 113 19.28 -32.12 5.82
CA ALA A 113 19.87 -31.19 6.79
C ALA A 113 20.18 -29.81 6.19
N ALA A 114 20.65 -29.78 4.92
CA ALA A 114 20.87 -28.53 4.20
C ALA A 114 19.54 -27.81 3.90
N PHE A 115 18.52 -28.53 3.45
CA PHE A 115 17.20 -27.98 3.17
C PHE A 115 16.53 -27.45 4.45
N HIS A 116 16.56 -28.19 5.56
CA HIS A 116 16.03 -27.72 6.85
C HIS A 116 16.78 -26.49 7.40
N LYS A 117 18.11 -26.41 7.26
CA LYS A 117 18.87 -25.21 7.65
C LYS A 117 18.55 -24.01 6.77
N TRP A 118 18.36 -24.21 5.47
CA TRP A 118 17.94 -23.14 4.55
C TRP A 118 16.52 -22.66 4.87
N GLN A 119 15.57 -23.59 5.07
CA GLN A 119 14.19 -23.29 5.42
C GLN A 119 14.06 -22.59 6.79
N LYS A 120 14.83 -23.00 7.81
CA LYS A 120 14.92 -22.26 9.09
C LYS A 120 15.61 -20.90 8.97
N LYS A 121 16.58 -20.72 8.06
CA LYS A 121 17.19 -19.41 7.79
C LYS A 121 16.24 -18.48 7.03
N SER A 122 15.33 -19.05 6.23
CA SER A 122 14.26 -18.35 5.50
C SER A 122 13.03 -17.99 6.35
N GLN A 123 12.90 -18.55 7.57
CA GLN A 123 11.78 -18.28 8.48
C GLN A 123 12.17 -17.48 9.73
N ARG A 124 13.28 -16.73 9.69
CA ARG A 124 13.53 -15.70 10.71
C ARG A 124 12.71 -14.45 10.38
N GLN A 125 11.40 -14.57 10.56
CA GLN A 125 10.50 -13.42 10.59
C GLN A 125 10.87 -12.59 11.82
N GLU A 126 11.58 -11.48 11.60
CA GLU A 126 11.84 -10.53 12.67
C GLU A 126 10.48 -9.98 13.12
N THR A 127 10.09 -10.31 14.34
CA THR A 127 8.94 -9.72 15.01
C THR A 127 9.28 -8.26 15.27
N PHE A 128 8.95 -7.42 14.30
CA PHE A 128 9.16 -5.98 14.39
C PHE A 128 8.25 -5.46 15.49
N ASP A 129 8.85 -5.01 16.59
CA ASP A 129 8.14 -4.38 17.70
C ASP A 129 7.57 -3.04 17.22
N LEU A 130 6.29 -3.08 16.82
CA LEU A 130 5.57 -1.92 16.29
C LEU A 130 5.32 -0.86 17.36
N GLU A 131 5.32 -1.21 18.66
CA GLU A 131 5.16 -0.25 19.74
C GLU A 131 6.48 0.48 19.99
N GLY A 132 7.60 -0.25 20.11
CA GLY A 132 8.94 0.34 20.20
C GLY A 132 9.37 1.14 18.97
N ALA A 133 8.97 0.71 17.77
CA ALA A 133 9.33 1.36 16.51
C ALA A 133 8.67 2.73 16.28
N THR A 134 7.51 3.01 16.89
CA THR A 134 6.86 4.32 16.72
C THR A 134 7.65 5.47 17.35
N GLN A 135 8.45 5.21 18.37
CA GLN A 135 9.13 6.26 19.16
C GLN A 135 10.39 6.84 18.51
N SER A 136 11.03 6.17 17.55
CA SER A 136 12.34 6.59 17.01
C SER A 136 12.36 6.98 15.54
N ILE A 137 11.49 6.43 14.68
CA ILE A 137 11.67 6.55 13.22
C ILE A 137 11.29 7.93 12.66
N TRP A 138 10.56 8.73 13.43
CA TRP A 138 10.21 10.13 13.10
C TRP A 138 11.13 11.14 13.80
N SER A 139 12.09 10.67 14.61
CA SER A 139 12.79 11.48 15.61
C SER A 139 14.28 11.67 15.30
N MET A 140 14.57 12.54 14.34
CA MET A 140 15.74 13.40 14.49
C MET A 140 15.35 14.50 15.49
N ALA A 141 15.57 14.26 16.78
CA ALA A 141 15.39 15.30 17.79
C ALA A 141 16.34 16.45 17.43
N ALA A 142 15.80 17.63 17.11
CA ALA A 142 16.58 18.74 16.62
C ALA A 142 17.58 19.20 17.70
N THR A 143 18.88 18.97 17.47
CA THR A 143 19.97 19.49 18.32
C THR A 143 20.22 20.99 18.12
N GLY A 144 19.32 21.67 17.42
CA GLY A 144 19.35 23.10 17.13
C GLY A 144 18.45 23.91 18.07
N PRO A 145 18.25 25.22 17.79
CA PRO A 145 17.32 26.05 18.56
C PRO A 145 15.88 25.55 18.42
N ASN A 146 15.10 25.61 19.50
CA ASN A 146 13.69 25.24 19.49
C ASN A 146 12.88 26.28 18.70
N LEU A 147 12.60 25.99 17.43
CA LEU A 147 11.94 26.92 16.51
C LEU A 147 10.46 27.15 16.81
N GLY A 148 9.83 26.30 17.61
CA GLY A 148 8.40 26.38 17.95
C GLY A 148 8.09 26.99 19.32
N ALA A 149 9.10 27.30 20.15
CA ALA A 149 8.88 27.83 21.50
C ALA A 149 8.01 29.10 21.50
N GLY A 150 6.81 29.03 22.07
CA GLY A 150 5.87 30.15 22.15
C GLY A 150 5.20 30.55 20.82
N LYS A 151 5.36 29.76 19.74
CA LYS A 151 4.65 29.95 18.47
C LYS A 151 3.31 29.22 18.49
N THR A 152 2.30 29.81 17.86
CA THR A 152 1.08 29.10 17.43
C THR A 152 1.17 28.79 15.94
N VAL A 153 0.82 27.57 15.54
CA VAL A 153 0.68 27.16 14.14
C VAL A 153 -0.76 26.76 13.87
N HIS A 154 -1.41 27.41 12.91
CA HIS A 154 -2.81 27.15 12.56
C HIS A 154 -2.91 26.15 11.40
N VAL A 155 -3.57 25.02 11.62
CA VAL A 155 -3.62 23.89 10.69
C VAL A 155 -5.00 23.79 10.02
N ALA A 156 -5.09 24.19 8.76
CA ALA A 156 -6.27 23.94 7.94
C ALA A 156 -6.43 22.42 7.70
N THR A 157 -7.61 21.89 8.01
CA THR A 157 -7.95 20.49 7.73
C THR A 157 -9.42 20.31 7.38
N ARG A 158 -9.78 19.18 6.78
CA ARG A 158 -11.19 18.81 6.56
C ARG A 158 -11.80 18.16 7.79
N LYS A 159 -13.08 18.45 8.04
CA LYS A 159 -13.88 17.84 9.14
C LYS A 159 -14.07 16.31 9.04
N SER A 160 -13.69 15.66 7.94
CA SER A 160 -13.84 14.21 7.81
C SER A 160 -12.88 13.47 8.76
N PRO A 161 -13.27 12.37 9.42
CA PRO A 161 -12.39 11.62 10.33
C PRO A 161 -11.00 11.26 9.76
N PRO A 162 -10.86 10.85 8.48
CA PRO A 162 -9.54 10.57 7.90
C PRO A 162 -8.62 11.79 7.78
N ALA A 163 -9.15 13.02 7.77
CA ALA A 163 -8.38 14.26 7.66
C ALA A 163 -8.12 14.90 9.03
N MET A 164 -9.05 14.78 9.97
CA MET A 164 -8.82 15.11 11.38
C MET A 164 -7.64 14.30 11.94
N TRP A 165 -7.65 12.96 11.75
CA TRP A 165 -6.53 12.10 12.16
C TRP A 165 -5.19 12.56 11.57
N GLN A 166 -5.17 13.03 10.32
CA GLN A 166 -3.93 13.49 9.67
C GLN A 166 -3.41 14.79 10.27
N ALA A 167 -4.31 15.71 10.60
CA ALA A 167 -3.96 16.96 11.25
C ALA A 167 -3.53 16.76 12.72
N GLU A 168 -4.22 15.86 13.45
CA GLU A 168 -3.86 15.40 14.80
C GLU A 168 -2.48 14.71 14.81
N PHE A 169 -2.18 13.89 13.80
CA PHE A 169 -0.86 13.27 13.63
C PHE A 169 0.24 14.33 13.44
N ILE A 170 0.05 15.33 12.57
CA ILE A 170 1.02 16.42 12.38
C ILE A 170 1.14 17.31 13.61
N GLN A 171 0.04 17.58 14.32
CA GLN A 171 0.04 18.27 15.61
C GLN A 171 0.88 17.52 16.66
N SER A 172 0.72 16.19 16.75
CA SER A 172 1.49 15.33 17.65
C SER A 172 2.99 15.36 17.33
N GLU A 173 3.36 15.21 16.06
CA GLU A 173 4.76 15.27 15.63
C GLU A 173 5.39 16.65 15.85
N LEU A 174 4.66 17.75 15.60
CA LEU A 174 5.15 19.11 15.88
C LEU A 174 5.34 19.33 17.39
N GLY A 175 4.40 18.89 18.23
CA GLY A 175 4.52 18.97 19.69
C GLY A 175 5.69 18.14 20.24
N ARG A 176 6.02 17.02 19.59
CA ARG A 176 7.17 16.17 19.92
C ARG A 176 8.51 16.76 19.47
N LEU A 177 8.55 17.43 18.32
CA LEU A 177 9.75 18.08 17.78
C LEU A 177 10.07 19.40 18.50
N TRP A 178 9.04 20.18 18.84
CA TRP A 178 9.18 21.55 19.33
C TRP A 178 8.43 21.77 20.66
N PRO A 179 9.05 21.45 21.81
CA PRO A 179 8.42 21.64 23.11
C PRO A 179 7.93 23.08 23.34
N GLY A 180 6.66 23.25 23.72
CA GLY A 180 6.08 24.58 23.92
C GLY A 180 5.58 25.28 22.66
N ILE A 181 5.49 24.57 21.53
CA ILE A 181 4.67 24.99 20.38
C ILE A 181 3.17 24.78 20.71
N ASN A 182 2.33 25.71 20.28
CA ASN A 182 0.88 25.55 20.23
C ASN A 182 0.48 25.22 18.78
N VAL A 183 -0.40 24.24 18.58
CA VAL A 183 -0.86 23.85 17.24
C VAL A 183 -2.38 23.79 17.26
N GLU A 184 -3.00 24.70 16.52
CA GLU A 184 -4.45 24.89 16.51
C GLU A 184 -5.05 24.29 15.24
N LEU A 185 -5.83 23.23 15.39
CA LEU A 185 -6.55 22.64 14.27
C LEU A 185 -7.75 23.52 13.90
N GLN A 186 -7.90 23.81 12.61
CA GLN A 186 -8.99 24.61 12.05
C GLN A 186 -9.82 23.75 11.08
N PRO A 187 -10.85 23.00 11.56
CA PRO A 187 -11.61 22.09 10.71
C PRO A 187 -12.60 22.83 9.80
N MET A 188 -12.44 22.66 8.49
CA MET A 188 -13.23 23.30 7.44
C MET A 188 -14.13 22.28 6.70
N SER A 189 -15.18 22.77 6.06
CA SER A 189 -16.10 21.97 5.24
C SER A 189 -15.95 22.37 3.77
N THR A 190 -15.44 21.44 2.96
CA THR A 190 -15.18 21.68 1.54
C THR A 190 -16.42 21.43 0.68
N LYS A 191 -16.42 21.93 -0.57
CA LYS A 191 -17.48 21.55 -1.54
C LYS A 191 -17.57 20.04 -1.73
N GLY A 192 -16.45 19.32 -1.72
CA GLY A 192 -16.42 17.86 -1.83
C GLY A 192 -17.03 17.12 -0.64
N ASP A 193 -17.09 17.74 0.54
CA ASP A 193 -17.80 17.18 1.70
C ASP A 193 -19.33 17.36 1.59
N LYS A 194 -19.78 18.37 0.83
CA LYS A 194 -21.20 18.73 0.66
C LYS A 194 -21.86 18.02 -0.53
N ILE A 195 -21.09 17.64 -1.55
CA ILE A 195 -21.59 17.02 -2.78
C ILE A 195 -21.26 15.52 -2.77
N LEU A 196 -22.07 14.73 -2.07
CA LEU A 196 -21.92 13.27 -1.99
C LEU A 196 -22.67 12.53 -3.11
N ASP A 197 -23.76 13.10 -3.62
CA ASP A 197 -24.76 12.43 -4.46
C ASP A 197 -24.61 12.67 -5.97
N SER A 198 -23.43 13.11 -6.42
CA SER A 198 -23.13 13.30 -7.84
C SER A 198 -21.83 12.60 -8.25
N PRO A 199 -21.74 11.98 -9.44
CA PRO A 199 -20.50 11.37 -9.92
C PRO A 199 -19.35 12.38 -9.93
N LEU A 200 -18.17 11.99 -9.45
CA LEU A 200 -17.01 12.90 -9.37
C LEU A 200 -16.66 13.52 -10.74
N ALA A 201 -16.85 12.75 -11.82
CA ALA A 201 -16.69 13.19 -13.20
C ALA A 201 -17.69 14.29 -13.62
N LYS A 202 -18.92 14.30 -13.06
CA LYS A 202 -19.93 15.34 -13.32
C LYS A 202 -19.76 16.58 -12.44
N VAL A 203 -19.15 16.46 -11.26
CA VAL A 203 -18.90 17.59 -10.34
C VAL A 203 -17.66 18.40 -10.73
N GLY A 204 -16.76 17.82 -11.53
CA GLY A 204 -15.92 18.56 -12.48
C GLY A 204 -15.20 19.81 -11.94
N GLY A 205 -14.31 19.66 -10.96
CA GLY A 205 -13.51 20.77 -10.45
C GLY A 205 -12.15 20.32 -9.93
N LYS A 206 -11.07 20.90 -10.47
CA LYS A 206 -9.74 20.85 -9.83
C LYS A 206 -9.88 21.37 -8.40
N GLY A 207 -9.37 20.63 -7.42
CA GLY A 207 -9.31 21.08 -6.02
C GLY A 207 -10.59 20.99 -5.18
N LEU A 208 -11.60 20.18 -5.56
CA LEU A 208 -12.90 20.08 -4.84
C LEU A 208 -12.81 19.79 -3.32
N PHE A 209 -11.69 19.21 -2.85
CA PHE A 209 -11.42 18.89 -1.45
C PHE A 209 -10.29 19.74 -0.81
N VAL A 210 -9.73 20.72 -1.52
CA VAL A 210 -8.61 21.54 -1.04
C VAL A 210 -8.86 23.04 -1.16
N LYS A 211 -9.74 23.51 -2.05
CA LYS A 211 -9.95 24.93 -2.33
C LYS A 211 -10.24 25.80 -1.11
N GLU A 212 -11.06 25.33 -0.18
CA GLU A 212 -11.37 26.08 1.05
C GLU A 212 -10.16 26.16 2.01
N LEU A 213 -9.23 25.19 1.95
CA LEU A 213 -7.97 25.17 2.71
C LEU A 213 -6.94 26.09 2.03
N GLU A 214 -6.74 25.96 0.72
CA GLU A 214 -5.89 26.85 -0.11
C GLU A 214 -6.24 28.32 0.13
N THR A 215 -7.54 28.64 0.15
CA THR A 215 -8.03 30.01 0.40
C THR A 215 -7.68 30.48 1.81
N ALA A 216 -7.68 29.59 2.81
CA ALA A 216 -7.29 29.95 4.18
C ALA A 216 -5.78 30.21 4.34
N LEU A 217 -4.94 29.52 3.56
CA LEU A 217 -3.50 29.77 3.50
C LEU A 217 -3.19 31.13 2.85
N LEU A 218 -3.84 31.41 1.72
CA LEU A 218 -3.69 32.66 0.96
C LEU A 218 -4.21 33.89 1.74
N GLU A 219 -5.34 33.75 2.43
CA GLU A 219 -5.90 34.78 3.33
C GLU A 219 -5.16 34.89 4.67
N LYS A 220 -4.09 34.11 4.88
CA LYS A 220 -3.28 34.04 6.12
C LYS A 220 -4.12 33.78 7.38
N ARG A 221 -5.24 33.07 7.24
CA ARG A 221 -6.10 32.57 8.34
C ARG A 221 -5.60 31.24 8.91
N SER A 222 -4.87 30.50 8.09
CA SER A 222 -4.17 29.26 8.43
C SER A 222 -2.72 29.36 7.98
N ASP A 223 -1.82 28.63 8.62
CA ASP A 223 -0.40 28.61 8.29
C ASP A 223 -0.02 27.45 7.38
N ILE A 224 -0.61 26.29 7.66
CA ILE A 224 -0.37 25.05 6.93
C ILE A 224 -1.68 24.31 6.66
N ALA A 225 -1.71 23.49 5.62
CA ALA A 225 -2.79 22.55 5.35
C ALA A 225 -2.22 21.13 5.20
N VAL A 226 -2.92 20.13 5.75
CA VAL A 226 -2.45 18.73 5.79
C VAL A 226 -3.31 17.85 4.89
N HIS A 227 -2.66 17.05 4.04
CA HIS A 227 -3.33 16.27 2.99
C HIS A 227 -2.78 14.85 2.85
N SER A 228 -3.68 13.91 2.53
CA SER A 228 -3.34 12.71 1.75
C SER A 228 -2.72 13.13 0.41
N THR A 229 -1.46 12.83 0.15
CA THR A 229 -0.75 13.39 -1.03
C THR A 229 -1.36 12.99 -2.38
N LYS A 230 -2.03 11.83 -2.44
CA LYS A 230 -2.78 11.37 -3.63
C LYS A 230 -4.03 12.19 -3.96
N ASP A 231 -4.57 12.92 -2.99
CA ASP A 231 -5.78 13.74 -3.12
C ASP A 231 -5.44 15.21 -3.40
N VAL A 232 -4.14 15.58 -3.38
CA VAL A 232 -3.63 16.93 -3.70
C VAL A 232 -3.52 17.12 -5.22
N PRO A 233 -4.12 18.18 -5.80
CA PRO A 233 -3.97 18.53 -7.21
C PRO A 233 -2.51 18.56 -7.72
N MET A 234 -2.31 18.33 -9.01
CA MET A 234 -0.97 18.32 -9.62
C MET A 234 -0.38 19.72 -9.84
N GLU A 235 -1.26 20.72 -9.93
CA GLU A 235 -1.01 22.16 -9.98
C GLU A 235 -1.65 22.76 -8.73
N LEU A 236 -0.94 23.66 -8.04
CA LEU A 236 -1.45 24.42 -6.90
C LEU A 236 -1.71 25.88 -7.32
N PRO A 237 -2.50 26.65 -6.55
CA PRO A 237 -2.63 28.09 -6.74
C PRO A 237 -1.27 28.82 -6.60
N ASP A 238 -1.12 29.93 -7.31
CA ASP A 238 0.04 30.81 -7.16
C ASP A 238 0.18 31.27 -5.70
N GLY A 239 1.42 31.27 -5.18
CA GLY A 239 1.72 31.58 -3.78
C GLY A 239 1.71 30.38 -2.83
N LEU A 240 1.23 29.20 -3.25
CA LEU A 240 1.24 27.97 -2.44
C LEU A 240 2.25 26.95 -2.96
N VAL A 241 2.75 26.11 -2.04
CA VAL A 241 3.69 25.02 -2.34
C VAL A 241 3.42 23.80 -1.47
N LEU A 242 3.55 22.60 -2.05
CA LEU A 242 3.57 21.34 -1.31
C LEU A 242 4.97 21.10 -0.73
N GLY A 243 5.39 21.97 0.20
CA GLY A 243 6.78 22.06 0.64
C GLY A 243 7.27 20.83 1.41
N ILE A 244 6.39 20.15 2.13
CA ILE A 244 6.76 19.01 2.98
C ILE A 244 6.03 17.76 2.52
N ILE A 245 6.80 16.71 2.26
CA ILE A 245 6.32 15.33 2.14
C ILE A 245 6.84 14.56 3.35
N CYS A 246 5.91 14.05 4.16
CA CYS A 246 6.18 13.27 5.36
C CYS A 246 6.57 11.83 5.00
N LYS A 247 7.19 11.10 5.94
CA LYS A 247 7.49 9.68 5.75
C LYS A 247 6.22 8.90 5.35
N ARG A 248 6.38 8.03 4.37
CA ARG A 248 5.30 7.29 3.73
C ARG A 248 4.84 6.14 4.62
N HIS A 249 3.54 6.11 4.89
CA HIS A 249 2.89 4.92 5.41
C HIS A 249 2.58 3.95 4.26
N ASP A 250 2.16 2.74 4.58
CA ASP A 250 1.83 1.67 3.62
C ASP A 250 1.11 2.18 2.33
N PRO A 251 1.77 2.13 1.17
CA PRO A 251 1.21 2.63 -0.09
C PRO A 251 0.20 1.65 -0.72
N CYS A 252 0.13 0.41 -0.23
CA CYS A 252 -0.65 -0.65 -0.84
C CYS A 252 -2.16 -0.42 -0.72
N ASP A 253 -2.92 -1.14 -1.54
CA ASP A 253 -4.35 -1.31 -1.37
C ASP A 253 -4.65 -2.58 -0.57
N ALA A 254 -5.76 -2.59 0.16
CA ALA A 254 -6.26 -3.75 0.89
C ALA A 254 -7.59 -4.20 0.30
N ILE A 255 -7.79 -5.51 0.14
CA ILE A 255 -9.13 -6.09 0.02
C ILE A 255 -9.72 -6.25 1.42
N VAL A 256 -10.98 -5.87 1.61
CA VAL A 256 -11.64 -5.93 2.91
C VAL A 256 -12.93 -6.72 2.79
N PHE A 257 -13.12 -7.67 3.69
CA PHE A 257 -14.25 -8.58 3.75
C PHE A 257 -15.23 -8.20 4.86
N PRO A 258 -16.51 -8.67 4.79
CA PRO A 258 -17.48 -8.47 5.87
C PRO A 258 -16.98 -9.06 7.19
N LYS A 259 -17.42 -8.51 8.32
CA LYS A 259 -17.06 -9.06 9.65
C LYS A 259 -17.46 -10.54 9.76
N GLY A 260 -16.54 -11.36 10.28
CA GLY A 260 -16.72 -12.81 10.41
C GLY A 260 -16.47 -13.62 9.14
N SER A 261 -16.08 -13.00 8.03
CA SER A 261 -15.60 -13.70 6.83
C SER A 261 -14.37 -14.58 7.14
N THR A 262 -14.31 -15.75 6.50
CA THR A 262 -13.14 -16.65 6.52
C THR A 262 -12.15 -16.38 5.38
N LEU A 263 -12.49 -15.47 4.44
CA LEU A 263 -11.63 -15.12 3.32
C LEU A 263 -10.43 -14.29 3.81
N ALA A 264 -9.23 -14.61 3.30
CA ALA A 264 -7.98 -13.99 3.75
C ALA A 264 -7.32 -13.11 2.68
N SER A 265 -7.58 -13.37 1.40
CA SER A 265 -6.84 -12.81 0.26
C SER A 265 -7.74 -12.58 -0.96
N LEU A 266 -7.23 -11.85 -1.95
CA LEU A 266 -7.90 -11.61 -3.24
C LEU A 266 -8.27 -12.92 -3.97
N ASP A 267 -7.48 -13.98 -3.77
CA ASP A 267 -7.63 -15.23 -4.50
C ASP A 267 -8.71 -16.14 -3.89
N ASP A 268 -9.08 -15.91 -2.63
CA ASP A 268 -10.17 -16.62 -1.95
C ASP A 268 -11.57 -16.16 -2.41
N LEU A 269 -11.67 -15.02 -3.12
CA LEU A 269 -12.96 -14.52 -3.62
C LEU A 269 -13.64 -15.55 -4.55
N PRO A 270 -14.93 -15.88 -4.34
CA PRO A 270 -15.67 -16.77 -5.23
C PRO A 270 -15.74 -16.22 -6.66
N LYS A 271 -15.98 -17.11 -7.63
CA LYS A 271 -16.14 -16.70 -9.03
C LYS A 271 -17.34 -15.77 -9.17
N GLY A 272 -17.15 -14.61 -9.80
CA GLY A 272 -18.22 -13.62 -9.97
C GLY A 272 -18.45 -12.66 -8.79
N ALA A 273 -17.55 -12.64 -7.80
CA ALA A 273 -17.72 -11.83 -6.59
C ALA A 273 -17.94 -10.33 -6.88
N ARG A 274 -18.85 -9.73 -6.12
CA ARG A 274 -19.24 -8.30 -6.14
C ARG A 274 -18.23 -7.47 -5.36
N VAL A 275 -17.36 -6.75 -6.04
CA VAL A 275 -16.28 -5.97 -5.42
C VAL A 275 -16.58 -4.48 -5.48
N GLY A 276 -16.71 -3.84 -4.31
CA GLY A 276 -16.99 -2.41 -4.18
C GLY A 276 -15.75 -1.54 -4.35
N THR A 277 -15.65 -0.82 -5.48
CA THR A 277 -14.70 0.29 -5.64
C THR A 277 -15.07 1.20 -6.81
N SER A 278 -15.12 2.51 -6.61
CA SER A 278 -15.29 3.53 -7.69
C SER A 278 -13.99 3.97 -8.36
N SER A 279 -12.88 3.25 -8.17
CA SER A 279 -11.57 3.64 -8.69
C SER A 279 -11.24 2.84 -9.95
N LEU A 280 -11.28 3.48 -11.12
CA LEU A 280 -10.95 2.84 -12.39
C LEU A 280 -9.55 2.20 -12.37
N ARG A 281 -8.56 2.87 -11.73
CA ARG A 281 -7.21 2.36 -11.46
C ARG A 281 -7.20 0.96 -10.82
N ARG A 282 -8.13 0.70 -9.90
CA ARG A 282 -8.24 -0.60 -9.22
C ARG A 282 -8.98 -1.60 -10.08
N GLN A 283 -10.10 -1.18 -10.68
CA GLN A 283 -10.92 -2.02 -11.56
C GLN A 283 -10.07 -2.58 -12.72
N CYS A 284 -9.37 -1.74 -13.48
CA CYS A 284 -8.61 -2.17 -14.66
C CYS A 284 -7.45 -3.13 -14.34
N GLN A 285 -6.79 -2.97 -13.19
CA GLN A 285 -5.69 -3.85 -12.77
C GLN A 285 -6.19 -5.20 -12.24
N LEU A 286 -7.22 -5.19 -11.39
CA LEU A 286 -7.76 -6.43 -10.82
C LEU A 286 -8.38 -7.33 -11.90
N LEU A 287 -8.96 -6.76 -12.96
CA LEU A 287 -9.50 -7.52 -14.09
C LEU A 287 -8.43 -8.28 -14.89
N LEU A 288 -7.15 -7.90 -14.81
CA LEU A 288 -6.08 -8.70 -15.42
C LEU A 288 -5.87 -10.05 -14.71
N LYS A 289 -6.00 -10.07 -13.37
CA LYS A 289 -5.81 -11.28 -12.56
C LYS A 289 -7.12 -12.06 -12.39
N ARG A 290 -8.23 -11.34 -12.24
CA ARG A 290 -9.58 -11.86 -11.94
C ARG A 290 -10.62 -11.19 -12.86
N PRO A 291 -10.67 -11.58 -14.15
CA PRO A 291 -11.60 -11.00 -15.14
C PRO A 291 -13.07 -11.33 -14.86
N ASP A 292 -13.35 -12.19 -13.89
CA ASP A 292 -14.70 -12.59 -13.46
C ASP A 292 -15.33 -11.64 -12.43
N LEU A 293 -14.58 -10.73 -11.82
CA LEU A 293 -15.10 -9.86 -10.75
C LEU A 293 -16.14 -8.85 -11.24
N GLN A 294 -17.21 -8.72 -10.47
CA GLN A 294 -18.27 -7.75 -10.72
C GLN A 294 -18.01 -6.48 -9.92
N PHE A 295 -17.48 -5.44 -10.59
CA PHE A 295 -17.20 -4.16 -9.93
C PHE A 295 -18.45 -3.31 -9.74
N LEU A 296 -18.73 -2.98 -8.48
CA LEU A 296 -19.83 -2.12 -8.06
C LEU A 296 -19.29 -0.78 -7.54
N GLU A 297 -20.01 0.31 -7.82
CA GLU A 297 -19.66 1.65 -7.34
C GLU A 297 -19.70 1.72 -5.80
N LEU A 298 -18.71 2.40 -5.20
CA LEU A 298 -18.58 2.53 -3.74
C LEU A 298 -18.09 3.93 -3.34
N ARG A 299 -19.00 4.70 -2.75
CA ARG A 299 -18.80 6.08 -2.27
C ARG A 299 -19.10 6.23 -0.78
N GLY A 300 -18.63 7.35 -0.21
CA GLY A 300 -18.63 7.65 1.23
C GLY A 300 -17.21 7.71 1.82
N ASN A 301 -17.12 8.07 3.10
CA ASN A 301 -15.89 7.94 3.88
C ASN A 301 -15.61 6.46 4.25
N VAL A 302 -14.49 6.17 4.91
CA VAL A 302 -14.11 4.76 5.26
C VAL A 302 -15.21 4.07 6.07
N ASN A 303 -15.76 4.73 7.08
CA ASN A 303 -16.78 4.18 7.98
C ASN A 303 -18.06 3.82 7.21
N THR A 304 -18.56 4.72 6.34
CA THR A 304 -19.72 4.46 5.49
C THR A 304 -19.49 3.28 4.54
N ARG A 305 -18.26 3.12 4.02
CA ARG A 305 -17.93 2.00 3.12
C ARG A 305 -17.88 0.66 3.85
N LEU A 306 -17.29 0.64 5.05
CA LEU A 306 -17.26 -0.56 5.91
C LEU A 306 -18.68 -0.95 6.36
N ALA A 307 -19.55 0.02 6.67
CA ALA A 307 -20.94 -0.26 6.99
C ALA A 307 -21.70 -0.93 5.83
N LYS A 308 -21.50 -0.47 4.59
CA LYS A 308 -22.11 -1.08 3.39
C LYS A 308 -21.55 -2.47 3.05
N LEU A 309 -20.27 -2.71 3.35
CA LEU A 309 -19.68 -4.04 3.26
C LEU A 309 -20.36 -4.99 4.26
N ASP A 310 -20.51 -4.56 5.51
CA ASP A 310 -21.12 -5.39 6.56
C ASP A 310 -22.63 -5.58 6.38
N SER A 311 -23.33 -4.72 5.62
CA SER A 311 -24.75 -4.92 5.25
C SER A 311 -24.96 -5.91 4.09
N GLY A 312 -23.89 -6.41 3.46
CA GLY A 312 -23.97 -7.37 2.35
C GLY A 312 -24.15 -6.75 0.95
N ASP A 313 -24.01 -5.42 0.82
CA ASP A 313 -24.06 -4.73 -0.48
C ASP A 313 -22.94 -5.22 -1.43
N TYR A 314 -21.82 -5.70 -0.86
CA TYR A 314 -20.63 -6.19 -1.55
C TYR A 314 -20.09 -7.45 -0.88
N ASP A 315 -19.45 -8.33 -1.65
CA ASP A 315 -18.76 -9.52 -1.13
C ASP A 315 -17.35 -9.16 -0.62
N ALA A 316 -16.75 -8.11 -1.18
CA ALA A 316 -15.59 -7.42 -0.65
C ALA A 316 -15.54 -5.95 -1.13
N ILE A 317 -14.73 -5.11 -0.49
CA ILE A 317 -14.41 -3.76 -0.97
C ILE A 317 -12.90 -3.55 -1.04
N ILE A 318 -12.45 -2.58 -1.85
CA ILE A 318 -11.03 -2.19 -1.89
C ILE A 318 -10.82 -0.84 -1.21
N LEU A 319 -9.92 -0.79 -0.23
CA LEU A 319 -9.50 0.42 0.51
C LEU A 319 -7.98 0.60 0.43
N ALA A 320 -7.46 1.73 0.89
CA ALA A 320 -6.01 1.94 0.99
C ALA A 320 -5.54 1.43 2.35
N ALA A 321 -4.44 0.68 2.40
CA ALA A 321 -3.96 0.03 3.62
C ALA A 321 -3.64 1.04 4.73
N ALA A 322 -2.90 2.11 4.40
CA ALA A 322 -2.69 3.24 5.32
C ALA A 322 -4.00 3.87 5.83
N GLY A 323 -5.08 3.89 5.05
CA GLY A 323 -6.36 4.44 5.49
C GLY A 323 -7.02 3.62 6.60
N LEU A 324 -6.89 2.30 6.55
CA LEU A 324 -7.37 1.39 7.60
C LEU A 324 -6.48 1.50 8.86
N LYS A 325 -5.16 1.39 8.67
CA LYS A 325 -4.15 1.42 9.74
C LYS A 325 -4.23 2.73 10.55
N ARG A 326 -4.36 3.88 9.88
CA ARG A 326 -4.51 5.21 10.53
C ARG A 326 -5.77 5.32 11.40
N LEU A 327 -6.91 4.87 10.88
CA LEU A 327 -8.20 5.00 11.57
C LEU A 327 -8.44 3.92 12.64
N GLY A 328 -7.43 3.11 12.98
CA GLY A 328 -7.57 2.04 13.99
C GLY A 328 -8.43 0.86 13.54
N PHE A 329 -8.69 0.69 12.23
CA PHE A 329 -9.41 -0.47 11.68
C PHE A 329 -8.48 -1.70 11.57
N SER A 330 -7.80 -2.02 12.67
CA SER A 330 -6.93 -3.20 12.78
C SER A 330 -7.72 -4.51 12.69
N ASP A 331 -9.03 -4.50 12.95
CA ASP A 331 -9.95 -5.63 12.69
C ASP A 331 -10.19 -5.86 11.18
N ARG A 332 -9.73 -4.95 10.30
CA ARG A 332 -9.83 -5.04 8.84
C ARG A 332 -8.48 -5.23 8.14
N VAL A 333 -7.38 -5.25 8.89
CA VAL A 333 -6.05 -5.64 8.41
C VAL A 333 -5.77 -7.01 9.00
N LEU A 334 -5.80 -8.05 8.17
CA LEU A 334 -5.78 -9.42 8.67
C LEU A 334 -4.39 -9.82 9.21
N PRO A 335 -4.31 -10.82 10.11
CA PRO A 335 -3.04 -11.33 10.62
C PRO A 335 -2.08 -11.72 9.49
N GLY A 336 -0.83 -11.27 9.58
CA GLY A 336 0.17 -11.46 8.53
C GLY A 336 -0.04 -10.60 7.27
N GLU A 337 -0.95 -9.62 7.31
CA GLU A 337 -1.27 -8.70 6.21
C GLU A 337 -1.71 -9.41 4.92
N THR A 338 -2.32 -10.60 5.04
CA THR A 338 -2.77 -11.45 3.93
C THR A 338 -3.77 -10.80 2.97
N ASN A 339 -4.50 -9.80 3.45
CA ASN A 339 -5.46 -9.03 2.65
C ASN A 339 -4.88 -7.73 2.06
N ILE A 340 -3.59 -7.45 2.26
CA ILE A 340 -2.88 -6.38 1.56
C ILE A 340 -2.46 -6.90 0.18
N ILE A 341 -2.81 -6.15 -0.86
CA ILE A 341 -2.62 -6.57 -2.25
C ILE A 341 -1.23 -6.14 -2.70
N ASP A 342 -0.45 -7.12 -3.17
CA ASP A 342 0.89 -6.91 -3.74
C ASP A 342 0.88 -5.79 -4.81
N PRO A 343 1.74 -4.75 -4.70
CA PRO A 343 1.91 -3.71 -5.71
C PRO A 343 2.16 -4.22 -7.14
N ASN A 344 2.72 -5.42 -7.31
CA ASN A 344 2.86 -6.07 -8.62
C ASN A 344 1.48 -6.42 -9.21
N VAL A 345 0.55 -6.90 -8.39
CA VAL A 345 -0.84 -7.20 -8.79
C VAL A 345 -1.64 -5.91 -8.99
N MET A 346 -1.57 -4.98 -8.03
CA MET A 346 -2.30 -3.71 -8.11
C MET A 346 -1.42 -2.54 -7.68
N LEU A 347 -0.83 -1.88 -8.67
CA LEU A 347 0.10 -0.77 -8.45
C LEU A 347 -0.64 0.42 -7.81
N PRO A 348 -0.08 1.03 -6.75
CA PRO A 348 -0.67 2.18 -6.05
C PRO A 348 -1.04 3.37 -6.94
N ALA A 349 -1.87 4.26 -6.38
CA ALA A 349 -2.02 5.61 -6.89
C ALA A 349 -0.80 6.46 -6.50
N ALA A 350 -0.43 7.42 -7.35
CA ALA A 350 0.62 8.39 -7.06
C ALA A 350 0.39 9.09 -5.70
N GLY A 351 1.41 9.10 -4.84
CA GLY A 351 1.33 9.65 -3.49
C GLY A 351 0.49 8.85 -2.49
N GLN A 352 0.00 7.64 -2.81
CA GLN A 352 -0.73 6.82 -1.84
C GLN A 352 0.19 6.41 -0.68
N GLY A 353 -0.33 6.48 0.54
CA GLY A 353 0.42 6.23 1.77
C GLY A 353 1.16 7.46 2.31
N ALA A 354 1.50 8.45 1.48
CA ALA A 354 2.14 9.68 1.92
C ALA A 354 1.14 10.66 2.57
N LEU A 355 1.68 11.49 3.46
CA LEU A 355 1.07 12.76 3.87
C LEU A 355 1.96 13.89 3.39
N SER A 356 1.35 15.02 3.10
CA SER A 356 2.05 16.22 2.65
C SER A 356 1.42 17.46 3.24
N ILE A 357 2.27 18.44 3.54
CA ILE A 357 1.89 19.73 4.09
C ILE A 357 2.02 20.78 2.98
N GLU A 358 0.92 21.48 2.72
CA GLU A 358 0.85 22.66 1.87
C GLU A 358 1.01 23.90 2.73
N LEU A 359 1.79 24.87 2.26
CA LEU A 359 2.05 26.14 2.91
C LEU A 359 2.28 27.25 1.87
N ARG A 360 2.39 28.50 2.32
CA ARG A 360 2.77 29.62 1.47
C ARG A 360 4.24 29.52 1.04
N ASN A 361 4.55 29.95 -0.17
CA ASN A 361 5.93 29.99 -0.68
C ASN A 361 6.73 31.23 -0.23
N ASP A 362 6.08 32.22 0.38
CA ASP A 362 6.69 33.44 0.97
C ASP A 362 7.03 33.30 2.47
N ASP A 363 6.94 32.08 3.03
CA ASP A 363 7.03 31.80 4.46
C ASP A 363 8.21 30.86 4.82
N PRO A 364 9.47 31.37 4.79
CA PRO A 364 10.66 30.56 5.06
C PRO A 364 10.76 30.12 6.52
N ASP A 365 10.18 30.89 7.45
CA ASP A 365 10.16 30.55 8.89
C ASP A 365 9.25 29.34 9.16
N MET A 366 8.09 29.25 8.50
CA MET A 366 7.24 28.07 8.54
C MET A 366 7.93 26.88 7.87
N MET A 367 8.57 27.09 6.70
CA MET A 367 9.31 26.01 6.02
C MET A 367 10.40 25.41 6.92
N ALA A 368 11.21 26.24 7.59
CA ALA A 368 12.25 25.79 8.52
C ALA A 368 11.68 25.07 9.76
N LEU A 369 10.52 25.51 10.28
CA LEU A 369 9.84 24.86 11.40
C LEU A 369 9.31 23.45 11.03
N LEU A 370 8.92 23.25 9.76
CA LEU A 370 8.40 21.97 9.28
C LEU A 370 9.48 21.05 8.68
N GLU A 371 10.66 21.56 8.33
CA GLU A 371 11.73 20.81 7.66
C GLU A 371 12.05 19.44 8.30
N PRO A 372 12.08 19.25 9.63
CA PRO A 372 12.32 17.94 10.23
C PRO A 372 11.27 16.86 9.92
N LEU A 373 10.07 17.25 9.46
CA LEU A 373 9.04 16.33 8.98
C LEU A 373 9.28 15.88 7.53
N HIS A 374 10.18 16.53 6.79
CA HIS A 374 10.41 16.25 5.38
C HIS A 374 11.29 15.01 5.15
N HIS A 375 10.65 13.88 4.90
CA HIS A 375 11.36 12.62 4.70
C HIS A 375 11.88 12.49 3.25
N ILE A 376 13.07 13.04 3.00
CA ILE A 376 13.72 13.12 1.67
C ILE A 376 13.63 11.82 0.83
N PRO A 377 13.89 10.60 1.35
CA PRO A 377 13.81 9.38 0.55
C PRO A 377 12.40 9.13 -0.02
N ASP A 378 11.36 9.32 0.79
CA ASP A 378 9.97 9.17 0.31
C ASP A 378 9.54 10.35 -0.55
N ALA A 379 9.99 11.56 -0.21
CA ALA A 379 9.72 12.76 -0.98
C ALA A 379 10.19 12.61 -2.44
N VAL A 380 11.39 12.05 -2.66
CA VAL A 380 11.90 11.67 -3.99
C VAL A 380 10.93 10.74 -4.73
N THR A 381 10.43 9.67 -4.07
CA THR A 381 9.48 8.74 -4.71
C THR A 381 8.16 9.42 -5.07
N VAL A 382 7.60 10.19 -4.15
CA VAL A 382 6.29 10.85 -4.29
C VAL A 382 6.33 11.97 -5.33
N VAL A 383 7.45 12.71 -5.42
CA VAL A 383 7.68 13.71 -6.47
C VAL A 383 7.76 13.05 -7.85
N CYS A 384 8.50 11.95 -7.99
CA CYS A 384 8.57 11.19 -9.24
C CYS A 384 7.18 10.70 -9.68
N GLU A 385 6.40 10.16 -8.75
CA GLU A 385 5.01 9.72 -9.01
C GLU A 385 4.09 10.88 -9.42
N ARG A 386 4.18 12.02 -8.73
CA ARG A 386 3.39 13.22 -9.04
C ARG A 386 3.77 13.85 -10.38
N ALA A 387 5.06 13.86 -10.74
CA ALA A 387 5.51 14.38 -12.03
C ALA A 387 5.00 13.52 -13.20
N MET A 388 5.06 12.19 -13.07
CA MET A 388 4.45 11.26 -14.02
C MET A 388 2.95 11.52 -14.16
N ASN A 389 2.21 11.57 -13.05
CA ASN A 389 0.78 11.78 -13.08
C ASN A 389 0.39 13.18 -13.61
N ARG A 390 1.17 14.23 -13.31
CA ARG A 390 1.01 15.58 -13.89
C ARG A 390 1.19 15.56 -15.41
N ARG A 391 2.22 14.87 -15.92
CA ARG A 391 2.54 14.79 -17.36
C ARG A 391 1.48 14.05 -18.17
N LEU A 392 0.74 13.12 -17.54
CA LEU A 392 -0.44 12.45 -18.11
C LEU A 392 -1.76 13.22 -17.87
N ASN A 393 -1.71 14.47 -17.40
CA ASN A 393 -2.88 15.26 -17.01
C ASN A 393 -3.81 14.54 -16.00
N GLY A 394 -3.24 13.69 -15.14
CA GLY A 394 -3.96 12.75 -14.30
C GLY A 394 -4.77 13.36 -13.15
N GLY A 395 -5.80 12.64 -12.73
CA GLY A 395 -6.69 12.96 -11.62
C GLY A 395 -7.41 11.72 -11.07
N CYS A 396 -8.21 11.87 -10.01
CA CYS A 396 -8.82 10.73 -9.30
C CYS A 396 -9.81 9.91 -10.14
N GLN A 397 -10.28 10.45 -11.27
CA GLN A 397 -11.24 9.84 -12.20
C GLN A 397 -10.61 9.10 -13.38
N VAL A 398 -9.28 9.11 -13.55
CA VAL A 398 -8.61 8.40 -14.65
C VAL A 398 -7.91 7.12 -14.17
N PRO A 399 -7.81 6.07 -15.02
CA PRO A 399 -7.23 4.77 -14.68
C PRO A 399 -5.68 4.76 -14.68
N ILE A 400 -5.06 5.71 -13.96
CA ILE A 400 -3.59 5.82 -13.82
C ILE A 400 -3.12 5.23 -12.49
N SER A 401 -2.08 4.41 -12.54
CA SER A 401 -1.22 4.05 -11.40
C SER A 401 0.18 4.61 -11.57
N GLY A 402 0.83 4.90 -10.44
CA GLY A 402 2.20 5.34 -10.39
C GLY A 402 2.81 5.01 -9.03
N PHE A 403 3.92 4.27 -9.04
CA PHE A 403 4.63 3.93 -7.83
C PHE A 403 6.15 3.92 -8.08
N ALA A 404 6.86 4.71 -7.28
CA ALA A 404 8.31 4.79 -7.30
C ALA A 404 8.90 4.15 -6.03
N VAL A 405 10.05 3.51 -6.20
CA VAL A 405 10.82 2.87 -5.14
C VAL A 405 12.26 3.35 -5.25
N LEU A 406 12.75 3.98 -4.19
CA LEU A 406 14.16 4.29 -4.02
C LEU A 406 14.80 3.18 -3.18
N LYS A 407 15.71 2.40 -3.76
CA LYS A 407 16.39 1.29 -3.08
C LYS A 407 17.80 1.09 -3.65
N ASP A 408 18.76 0.77 -2.78
CA ASP A 408 20.14 0.41 -3.17
C ASP A 408 20.78 1.45 -4.13
N GLY A 409 20.57 2.75 -3.84
CA GLY A 409 21.08 3.86 -4.66
C GLY A 409 20.42 4.01 -6.04
N ASN A 410 19.27 3.38 -6.27
CA ASN A 410 18.54 3.42 -7.54
C ASN A 410 17.08 3.86 -7.32
N LEU A 411 16.61 4.79 -8.14
CA LEU A 411 15.19 5.17 -8.21
C LEU A 411 14.54 4.41 -9.37
N ARG A 412 13.62 3.51 -9.06
CA ARG A 412 12.74 2.84 -10.03
C ARG A 412 11.37 3.51 -10.00
N MET A 413 10.87 3.91 -11.15
CA MET A 413 9.48 4.33 -11.35
C MET A 413 8.75 3.30 -12.20
N GLU A 414 7.55 2.91 -11.77
CA GLU A 414 6.61 2.13 -12.57
C GLU A 414 5.28 2.89 -12.66
N ALA A 415 4.68 2.86 -13.85
CA ALA A 415 3.38 3.48 -14.11
C ALA A 415 2.54 2.60 -15.02
N ARG A 416 1.21 2.67 -14.85
CA ARG A 416 0.24 1.87 -15.61
C ARG A 416 -0.96 2.70 -16.01
N VAL A 417 -1.46 2.54 -17.23
CA VAL A 417 -2.69 3.20 -17.73
C VAL A 417 -3.59 2.16 -18.39
N GLY A 418 -4.84 2.04 -17.92
CA GLY A 418 -5.83 1.10 -18.47
C GLY A 418 -6.98 1.79 -19.21
N SER A 419 -7.82 1.05 -19.92
CA SER A 419 -9.06 1.60 -20.49
C SER A 419 -10.15 1.76 -19.42
N VAL A 420 -10.98 2.78 -19.57
CA VAL A 420 -12.19 3.03 -18.74
C VAL A 420 -13.21 1.91 -18.87
N SER A 421 -13.23 1.24 -20.02
CA SER A 421 -14.08 0.08 -20.29
C SER A 421 -13.57 -1.23 -19.69
N GLY A 422 -12.33 -1.27 -19.19
CA GLY A 422 -11.63 -2.49 -18.78
C GLY A 422 -11.31 -3.49 -19.91
N LYS A 423 -11.67 -3.19 -21.16
CA LYS A 423 -11.51 -4.10 -22.31
C LYS A 423 -10.18 -3.93 -23.07
N GLY A 424 -9.52 -2.79 -22.92
CA GLY A 424 -8.19 -2.54 -23.50
C GLY A 424 -7.07 -3.12 -22.64
N PRO A 425 -5.94 -3.55 -23.23
CA PRO A 425 -4.76 -3.98 -22.47
C PRO A 425 -4.26 -2.89 -21.53
N LEU A 426 -3.70 -3.28 -20.38
CA LEU A 426 -3.06 -2.32 -19.47
C LEU A 426 -1.69 -1.95 -20.06
N ILE A 427 -1.48 -0.66 -20.35
CA ILE A 427 -0.18 -0.16 -20.80
C ILE A 427 0.70 -0.01 -19.55
N ILE A 428 1.81 -0.74 -19.49
CA ILE A 428 2.73 -0.77 -18.34
C ILE A 428 4.11 -0.28 -18.80
N LYS A 429 4.67 0.70 -18.09
CA LYS A 429 6.05 1.16 -18.31
C LYS A 429 6.80 1.27 -16.99
N SER A 430 8.09 0.97 -17.02
CA SER A 430 8.98 1.22 -15.89
C SER A 430 10.36 1.67 -16.37
N LYS A 431 11.04 2.44 -15.53
CA LYS A 431 12.42 2.87 -15.74
C LYS A 431 13.15 2.96 -14.40
N THR A 432 14.41 2.56 -14.38
CA THR A 432 15.30 2.66 -13.23
C THR A 432 16.50 3.53 -13.59
N ILE A 433 16.91 4.42 -12.68
CA ILE A 433 18.13 5.21 -12.80
C ILE A 433 18.94 5.16 -11.49
N PRO A 434 20.27 5.28 -11.55
CA PRO A 434 21.08 5.60 -10.36
C PRO A 434 20.61 6.94 -9.77
N PHE A 435 20.47 6.97 -8.44
CA PHE A 435 19.92 8.12 -7.72
C PHE A 435 20.54 8.23 -6.32
N ALA A 436 21.54 9.08 -6.19
CA ALA A 436 22.18 9.40 -4.91
C ALA A 436 21.41 10.50 -4.17
N LEU A 437 21.40 10.44 -2.84
CA LEU A 437 20.77 11.43 -1.94
C LEU A 437 21.79 12.42 -1.35
N ASP A 438 22.94 12.59 -2.00
CA ASP A 438 24.06 13.44 -1.59
C ASP A 438 23.93 14.91 -2.05
N LYS A 439 22.79 15.26 -2.67
CA LYS A 439 22.52 16.58 -3.24
C LYS A 439 21.46 17.36 -2.45
N PRO A 440 21.44 18.71 -2.55
CA PRO A 440 20.35 19.52 -2.00
C PRO A 440 18.99 19.14 -2.59
N TRP A 441 17.93 19.29 -1.78
CA TRP A 441 16.55 18.93 -2.17
C TRP A 441 16.11 19.46 -3.55
N PRO A 442 16.36 20.71 -3.97
CA PRO A 442 15.95 21.18 -5.29
C PRO A 442 16.55 20.40 -6.47
N GLU A 443 17.78 19.88 -6.34
CA GLU A 443 18.39 19.01 -7.35
C GLU A 443 17.78 17.61 -7.35
N LEU A 444 17.55 17.04 -6.16
CA LEU A 444 16.88 15.75 -5.99
C LEU A 444 15.47 15.79 -6.57
N GLN A 445 14.69 16.81 -6.24
CA GLN A 445 13.35 17.04 -6.76
C GLN A 445 13.38 17.05 -8.29
N LYS A 446 14.22 17.89 -8.91
CA LYS A 446 14.34 17.99 -10.37
C LYS A 446 14.75 16.67 -11.04
N GLY A 447 15.64 15.89 -10.40
CA GLY A 447 16.02 14.56 -10.87
C GLY A 447 14.88 13.55 -10.84
N ALA A 448 14.10 13.56 -9.75
CA ALA A 448 12.93 12.70 -9.57
C ALA A 448 11.79 13.08 -10.53
N GLU A 449 11.51 14.37 -10.70
CA GLU A 449 10.51 14.87 -11.65
C GLU A 449 10.84 14.44 -13.08
N LYS A 450 12.11 14.54 -13.48
CA LYS A 450 12.57 14.11 -14.81
C LYS A 450 12.27 12.64 -15.08
N LEU A 451 12.56 11.74 -14.13
CA LEU A 451 12.25 10.31 -14.29
C LEU A 451 10.73 10.07 -14.44
N GLY A 452 9.92 10.78 -13.65
CA GLY A 452 8.47 10.70 -13.73
C GLY A 452 7.93 11.12 -15.09
N VAL A 453 8.41 12.24 -15.63
CA VAL A 453 8.07 12.73 -16.96
C VAL A 453 8.49 11.74 -18.05
N GLU A 454 9.72 11.21 -18.00
CA GLU A 454 10.22 10.23 -18.99
C GLU A 454 9.35 8.96 -19.02
N VAL A 455 8.90 8.45 -17.87
CA VAL A 455 8.00 7.28 -17.82
C VAL A 455 6.60 7.61 -18.35
N ALA A 456 6.10 8.82 -18.11
CA ALA A 456 4.84 9.28 -18.71
C ALA A 456 4.94 9.45 -20.24
N ASP A 457 6.04 9.98 -20.76
CA ASP A 457 6.28 10.05 -22.21
C ASP A 457 6.35 8.66 -22.85
N MET A 458 6.97 7.68 -22.17
CA MET A 458 6.96 6.27 -22.59
C MET A 458 5.54 5.67 -22.63
N LEU A 459 4.63 6.07 -21.73
CA LEU A 459 3.24 5.63 -21.76
C LEU A 459 2.47 6.28 -22.92
N LEU A 460 2.69 7.57 -23.17
CA LEU A 460 2.02 8.30 -24.25
C LEU A 460 2.46 7.82 -25.63
N ALA A 461 3.74 7.47 -25.81
CA ALA A 461 4.25 6.86 -27.03
C ALA A 461 3.58 5.50 -27.35
N ASP A 462 3.18 4.74 -26.33
CA ASP A 462 2.43 3.49 -26.44
C ASP A 462 0.89 3.70 -26.54
N GLY A 463 0.43 4.94 -26.73
CA GLY A 463 -0.98 5.24 -26.99
C GLY A 463 -1.84 5.50 -25.75
N ALA A 464 -1.25 5.70 -24.56
CA ALA A 464 -2.02 5.97 -23.33
C ALA A 464 -2.97 7.17 -23.45
N GLN A 465 -2.69 8.14 -24.33
CA GLN A 465 -3.56 9.29 -24.59
C GLN A 465 -5.00 8.87 -24.93
N ALA A 466 -5.19 7.80 -25.72
CA ALA A 466 -6.53 7.34 -26.11
C ALA A 466 -7.38 6.88 -24.90
N TYR A 467 -6.76 6.32 -23.86
CA TYR A 467 -7.44 5.91 -22.62
C TYR A 467 -7.73 7.10 -21.70
N LEU A 468 -6.88 8.13 -21.73
CA LEU A 468 -7.10 9.37 -21.01
C LEU A 468 -8.27 10.13 -21.64
N ASP A 469 -8.28 10.26 -22.97
CA ASP A 469 -9.36 10.90 -23.72
C ASP A 469 -10.70 10.16 -23.52
N GLU A 470 -10.70 8.82 -23.50
CA GLU A 470 -11.88 8.01 -23.14
C GLU A 470 -12.45 8.39 -21.76
N ALA A 471 -11.57 8.65 -20.78
CA ALA A 471 -11.94 8.99 -19.41
C ALA A 471 -12.46 10.42 -19.25
N TYR A 472 -11.99 11.36 -20.08
CA TYR A 472 -12.48 12.74 -20.08
C TYR A 472 -13.75 12.92 -20.93
N ALA A 473 -13.94 12.12 -21.98
CA ALA A 473 -15.13 12.19 -22.83
C ALA A 473 -16.39 11.58 -22.19
N LYS A 474 -16.24 10.59 -21.30
CA LYS A 474 -17.36 9.90 -20.65
C LYS A 474 -17.75 10.59 -19.34
N SER A 475 -18.95 11.15 -19.28
CA SER A 475 -19.49 11.82 -18.08
C SER A 475 -20.03 10.86 -17.00
N ASP A 476 -20.09 9.56 -17.27
CA ASP A 476 -20.55 8.52 -16.34
C ASP A 476 -19.69 7.26 -16.52
N VAL A 477 -18.65 7.12 -15.70
CA VAL A 477 -17.58 6.10 -15.87
C VAL A 477 -17.61 5.04 -14.77
N GLY A 478 -17.39 3.78 -15.18
CA GLY A 478 -17.27 2.61 -14.31
C GLY A 478 -17.30 1.32 -15.13
N VAL A 479 -16.31 0.45 -14.94
CA VAL A 479 -16.09 -0.72 -15.82
C VAL A 479 -17.29 -1.69 -15.83
N GLY A 480 -18.01 -1.80 -14.71
CA GLY A 480 -19.16 -2.71 -14.56
C GLY A 480 -20.44 -2.34 -15.33
N ARG A 481 -20.64 -1.08 -15.74
CA ARG A 481 -21.92 -0.66 -16.36
C ARG A 481 -22.07 -1.08 -17.83
N ALA A 482 -21.00 -1.57 -18.47
CA ALA A 482 -21.00 -1.97 -19.88
C ALA A 482 -21.67 -3.34 -20.18
N ALA A 483 -22.20 -4.03 -19.15
CA ALA A 483 -22.79 -5.37 -19.26
C ALA A 483 -24.32 -5.42 -19.09
N SER A 484 -24.97 -4.37 -18.59
CA SER A 484 -26.42 -4.36 -18.30
C SER A 484 -27.27 -3.73 -19.42
N GLY A 485 -26.87 -3.95 -20.68
CA GLY A 485 -27.45 -3.33 -21.87
C GLY A 485 -28.00 -4.33 -22.87
N LYS A 486 -28.95 -5.17 -22.44
CA LYS A 486 -29.88 -5.95 -23.28
C LYS A 486 -31.20 -6.13 -22.54
#